data_AF-A0A8X6I7E7-F1
#
_entry.id   AF-A0A8X6I7E7-F1
#
_cell.length_a   1.000
_cell.length_b   1.000
_cell.length_c   1.000
_cell.angle_alpha   90.00
_cell.angle_beta   90.00
_cell.angle_gamma   90.00
#
_symmetry.space_group_name_H-M   'P 1'
#
loop_
_entity.id
_entity.type
_entity.pdbx_description
1 polymer ?
#
loop_
_entity_poly.entity_id
_entity_poly.type
_entity_poly.pdbx_seq_one_letter_code
_entity_poly.pdbx_strand_id
1 'polypeptide(L)'
;MELDTEGAVSVMSIRNFRKISNKQIKPKNIVFKTYKGYSLIPSRYVTVRVQYKNQKVNLNLYIVKENLDTILGREWLYKIHLDWPAIKAIRAKSEQNLNDLPREYKDIFDDKLVEISNYEAKLKLRPGVKPIFCRVQTVPFALKGSVENEIDRLESEGIIEKVENSEWATPVVPVVKTDSSIRLCANYSVT
;
A
#
# COMPACT_ATOMS: atom_id res chain seq x y z
N MET A 1 -9.55 12.02 -21.69
CA MET A 1 -9.06 12.59 -20.42
C MET A 1 -8.87 11.43 -19.48
N GLU A 2 -7.79 11.43 -18.72
CA GLU A 2 -7.51 10.42 -17.70
C GLU A 2 -8.29 10.75 -16.42
N LEU A 3 -8.85 9.73 -15.79
CA LEU A 3 -9.60 9.88 -14.55
C LEU A 3 -8.62 9.92 -13.37
N ASP A 4 -8.53 11.04 -12.68
CA ASP A 4 -7.58 11.23 -11.60
C ASP A 4 -8.31 11.63 -10.30
N THR A 5 -8.38 10.68 -9.36
CA THR A 5 -9.01 10.88 -8.05
C THR A 5 -8.12 11.66 -7.07
N GLU A 6 -6.82 11.79 -7.37
CA GLU A 6 -5.85 12.49 -6.54
C GLU A 6 -5.55 13.91 -7.04
N GLY A 7 -5.80 14.19 -8.31
CA GLY A 7 -5.78 15.53 -8.89
C GLY A 7 -6.87 16.41 -8.31
N ALA A 8 -6.52 17.56 -7.70
CA ALA A 8 -7.51 18.48 -7.14
C ALA A 8 -8.42 19.10 -8.21
N VAL A 9 -7.88 19.35 -9.40
CA VAL A 9 -8.53 20.05 -10.51
C VAL A 9 -8.29 19.34 -11.83
N SER A 10 -9.13 19.62 -12.82
CA SER A 10 -8.91 19.14 -14.19
C SER A 10 -7.94 20.05 -14.93
N VAL A 11 -6.94 19.45 -15.57
CA VAL A 11 -5.83 20.16 -16.23
C VAL A 11 -5.68 19.68 -17.66
N MET A 12 -5.35 20.60 -18.57
CA MET A 12 -5.05 20.32 -19.97
C MET A 12 -3.86 21.16 -20.45
N SER A 13 -2.97 20.58 -21.25
CA SER A 13 -1.93 21.37 -21.90
C SER A 13 -2.51 22.36 -22.91
N ILE A 14 -1.87 23.53 -23.07
CA ILE A 14 -2.28 24.53 -24.06
C ILE A 14 -2.31 23.94 -25.48
N ARG A 15 -1.38 23.03 -25.79
CA ARG A 15 -1.31 22.32 -27.06
C ARG A 15 -2.57 21.49 -27.30
N ASN A 16 -3.02 20.72 -26.32
CA ASN A 16 -4.22 19.89 -26.47
C ASN A 16 -5.49 20.73 -26.49
N PHE A 17 -5.55 21.81 -25.69
CA PHE A 17 -6.68 22.72 -25.69
C PHE A 17 -6.91 23.38 -27.06
N ARG A 18 -5.83 23.84 -27.72
CA ARG A 18 -5.91 24.48 -29.04
C ARG A 18 -6.33 23.55 -30.16
N LYS A 19 -6.18 22.24 -30.00
CA LYS A 19 -6.72 21.25 -30.97
C LYS A 19 -8.24 21.19 -30.96
N ILE A 20 -8.87 21.49 -29.82
CA ILE A 20 -10.32 21.29 -29.61
C ILE A 20 -11.09 22.61 -29.45
N SER A 21 -10.42 23.73 -29.19
CA SER A 21 -11.08 25.01 -28.94
C SER A 21 -10.14 26.20 -29.14
N ASN A 22 -10.70 27.27 -29.72
CA ASN A 22 -10.04 28.57 -29.80
C ASN A 22 -10.53 29.59 -28.78
N LYS A 23 -11.36 29.15 -27.80
CA LYS A 23 -11.91 30.06 -26.77
C LYS A 23 -10.81 30.80 -26.03
N GLN A 24 -11.12 32.05 -25.66
CA GLN A 24 -10.24 32.87 -24.85
C GLN A 24 -10.08 32.25 -23.46
N ILE A 25 -8.83 32.19 -22.99
CA ILE A 25 -8.45 31.61 -21.71
C ILE A 25 -8.22 32.77 -20.73
N LYS A 26 -8.81 32.71 -19.53
CA LYS A 26 -8.79 33.80 -18.55
C LYS A 26 -7.57 33.66 -17.62
N PRO A 27 -6.87 34.76 -17.27
CA PRO A 27 -5.79 34.71 -16.30
C PRO A 27 -6.32 34.36 -14.90
N LYS A 28 -5.53 33.64 -14.11
CA LYS A 28 -5.78 33.39 -12.70
C LYS A 28 -4.47 33.10 -11.99
N ASN A 29 -4.22 33.79 -10.87
CA ASN A 29 -3.02 33.56 -10.06
C ASN A 29 -3.28 32.37 -9.11
N ILE A 30 -3.09 31.15 -9.62
CA ILE A 30 -3.10 29.93 -8.81
C ILE A 30 -1.83 29.15 -9.12
N VAL A 31 -1.20 28.63 -8.07
CA VAL A 31 -0.09 27.68 -8.16
C VAL A 31 -0.58 26.33 -7.66
N PHE A 32 -0.45 25.30 -8.48
CA PHE A 32 -0.68 23.92 -8.06
C PHE A 32 0.65 23.28 -7.67
N LYS A 33 0.60 22.34 -6.72
CA LYS A 33 1.73 21.47 -6.41
C LYS A 33 1.43 20.08 -6.95
N THR A 34 2.39 19.51 -7.66
CA THR A 34 2.35 18.10 -8.08
C THR A 34 2.70 17.20 -6.90
N TYR A 35 2.39 15.90 -7.01
CA TYR A 35 2.73 14.90 -5.99
C TYR A 35 4.25 14.78 -5.72
N LYS A 36 5.10 15.10 -6.71
CA LYS A 36 6.56 15.16 -6.57
C LYS A 36 7.06 16.44 -5.90
N GLY A 37 6.17 17.33 -5.46
CA GLY A 37 6.52 18.62 -4.87
C GLY A 37 6.85 19.73 -5.87
N TYR A 38 6.90 19.44 -7.17
CA TYR A 38 7.10 20.47 -8.18
C TYR A 38 5.89 21.41 -8.26
N SER A 39 6.17 22.70 -8.42
CA SER A 39 5.12 23.69 -8.66
C SER A 39 4.73 23.67 -10.13
N LEU A 40 3.44 23.45 -10.37
CA LEU A 40 2.80 23.58 -11.66
C LEU A 40 2.02 24.89 -11.63
N ILE A 41 2.37 25.84 -12.48
CA ILE A 41 1.75 27.15 -12.52
C ILE A 41 0.86 27.21 -13.76
N PRO A 42 -0.44 26.88 -13.66
CA PRO A 42 -1.37 27.14 -14.74
C PRO A 42 -1.30 28.62 -15.05
N SER A 43 -1.02 28.94 -16.30
CA SER A 43 -1.01 30.33 -16.70
C SER A 43 -2.44 30.90 -16.70
N ARG A 44 -3.46 30.05 -16.96
CA ARG A 44 -4.83 30.48 -17.25
C ARG A 44 -5.85 29.36 -16.98
N TYR A 45 -7.15 29.68 -16.96
CA TYR A 45 -8.25 28.71 -16.96
C TYR A 45 -9.36 29.10 -17.93
N VAL A 46 -10.19 28.15 -18.31
CA VAL A 46 -11.34 28.36 -19.20
C VAL A 46 -12.54 27.57 -18.68
N THR A 47 -13.71 28.21 -18.66
CA THR A 47 -14.96 27.51 -18.36
C THR A 47 -15.45 26.79 -19.62
N VAL A 48 -15.57 25.48 -19.54
CA VAL A 48 -16.00 24.59 -20.63
C VAL A 48 -17.31 23.90 -20.27
N ARG A 49 -18.13 23.64 -21.29
CA ARG A 49 -19.34 22.84 -21.13
C ARG A 49 -18.93 21.38 -21.22
N VAL A 50 -19.03 20.67 -20.11
CA VAL A 50 -18.70 19.25 -20.00
C VAL A 50 -19.99 18.46 -20.09
N GLN A 51 -19.98 17.40 -20.90
CA GLN A 51 -21.11 16.50 -21.06
C GLN A 51 -20.69 15.06 -20.76
N TYR A 52 -21.45 14.38 -19.91
CA TYR A 52 -21.32 12.95 -19.64
C TYR A 52 -22.71 12.32 -19.56
N LYS A 53 -23.01 11.39 -20.48
CA LYS A 53 -24.38 10.87 -20.69
C LYS A 53 -25.38 12.04 -20.78
N ASN A 54 -26.37 12.08 -19.89
CA ASN A 54 -27.41 13.11 -19.84
C ASN A 54 -27.02 14.36 -19.01
N GLN A 55 -25.86 14.34 -18.33
CA GLN A 55 -25.39 15.47 -17.53
C GLN A 55 -24.67 16.50 -18.41
N LYS A 56 -25.00 17.78 -18.23
CA LYS A 56 -24.34 18.91 -18.90
C LYS A 56 -24.03 19.99 -17.86
N VAL A 57 -22.75 20.23 -17.58
CA VAL A 57 -22.31 21.16 -16.53
C VAL A 57 -21.19 22.06 -17.06
N ASN A 58 -21.18 23.33 -16.67
CA ASN A 58 -20.09 24.25 -16.97
C ASN A 58 -19.02 24.18 -15.88
N LEU A 59 -17.80 23.77 -16.22
CA LEU A 59 -16.71 23.51 -15.28
C LEU A 59 -15.43 24.21 -15.71
N ASN A 60 -14.56 24.52 -14.74
CA ASN A 60 -13.28 25.16 -15.00
C ASN A 60 -12.23 24.13 -15.43
N LEU A 61 -11.60 24.36 -16.58
CA LEU A 61 -10.44 23.61 -17.04
C LEU A 61 -9.20 24.49 -16.91
N TYR A 62 -8.19 24.02 -16.18
CA TYR A 62 -6.94 24.76 -15.99
C TYR A 62 -5.95 24.44 -17.09
N ILE A 63 -5.33 25.47 -17.66
CA ILE A 63 -4.46 25.34 -18.83
C ILE A 63 -3.01 25.57 -18.43
N VAL A 64 -2.18 24.57 -18.75
CA VAL A 64 -0.75 24.53 -18.43
C VAL A 64 0.09 24.56 -19.69
N LYS A 65 1.36 24.98 -19.56
CA LYS A 65 2.28 25.05 -20.71
C LYS A 65 2.94 23.70 -20.99
N GLU A 66 3.17 22.96 -19.92
CA GLU A 66 3.75 21.64 -19.89
C GLU A 66 2.90 20.67 -20.72
N ASN A 67 3.57 19.83 -21.51
CA ASN A 67 2.90 18.82 -22.32
C ASN A 67 2.56 17.60 -21.47
N LEU A 68 1.53 17.74 -20.65
CA LEU A 68 1.00 16.68 -19.78
C LEU A 68 -0.27 16.07 -20.36
N ASP A 69 -0.55 14.85 -19.92
CA ASP A 69 -1.82 14.20 -20.15
C ASP A 69 -2.96 15.00 -19.53
N THR A 70 -4.10 14.96 -20.20
CA THR A 70 -5.26 15.74 -19.79
C THR A 70 -6.02 14.98 -18.73
N ILE A 71 -6.04 15.50 -17.51
CA ILE A 71 -6.66 14.85 -16.35
C ILE A 71 -8.04 15.44 -16.05
N LEU A 72 -8.93 14.56 -15.58
CA LEU A 72 -10.21 14.86 -14.97
C LEU A 72 -10.04 14.72 -13.45
N GLY A 73 -9.87 15.85 -12.78
CA GLY A 73 -9.62 15.90 -11.34
C GLY A 73 -10.90 16.01 -10.49
N ARG A 74 -10.71 16.02 -9.18
CA ARG A 74 -11.77 16.01 -8.17
C ARG A 74 -12.81 17.12 -8.31
N GLU A 75 -12.42 18.35 -8.68
CA GLU A 75 -13.39 19.44 -8.89
C GLU A 75 -14.49 19.04 -9.91
N TRP A 76 -14.13 18.26 -10.93
CA TRP A 76 -15.10 17.75 -11.91
C TRP A 76 -15.78 16.49 -11.41
N LEU A 77 -15.05 15.58 -10.75
CA LEU A 77 -15.62 14.36 -10.17
C LEU A 77 -16.75 14.64 -9.16
N TYR A 78 -16.65 15.74 -8.40
CA TYR A 78 -17.70 16.14 -7.46
C TYR A 78 -18.97 16.67 -8.15
N LYS A 79 -18.89 17.08 -9.42
CA LYS A 79 -20.02 17.68 -10.15
C LYS A 79 -20.56 16.80 -11.27
N ILE A 80 -19.82 15.79 -11.68
CA ILE A 80 -20.21 14.81 -12.69
C ILE A 80 -20.34 13.45 -12.02
N HIS A 81 -21.57 12.92 -11.98
CA HIS A 81 -21.84 11.60 -11.44
C HIS A 81 -21.46 10.54 -12.47
N LEU A 82 -20.25 10.01 -12.35
CA LEU A 82 -19.76 8.94 -13.19
C LEU A 82 -20.41 7.60 -12.84
N ASP A 83 -20.58 6.75 -13.83
CA ASP A 83 -21.02 5.38 -13.65
C ASP A 83 -19.86 4.53 -13.10
N TRP A 84 -19.61 4.64 -11.79
CA TRP A 84 -18.54 3.91 -11.12
C TRP A 84 -18.63 2.40 -11.30
N PRO A 85 -19.82 1.75 -11.24
CA PRO A 85 -19.94 0.33 -11.54
C PRO A 85 -19.42 -0.01 -12.94
N ALA A 86 -19.78 0.76 -13.96
CA ALA A 86 -19.28 0.52 -15.32
C ALA A 86 -17.77 0.80 -15.47
N ILE A 87 -17.25 1.85 -14.81
CA ILE A 87 -15.81 2.20 -14.86
C ILE A 87 -14.96 1.16 -14.13
N LYS A 88 -15.44 0.68 -12.98
CA LYS A 88 -14.77 -0.33 -12.15
C LYS A 88 -15.08 -1.75 -12.59
N ALA A 89 -15.90 -1.95 -13.64
CA ALA A 89 -16.22 -3.27 -14.14
C ALA A 89 -14.97 -3.91 -14.74
N ILE A 90 -14.29 -4.72 -13.94
CA ILE A 90 -13.28 -5.64 -14.43
C ILE A 90 -14.03 -6.77 -15.14
N ARG A 91 -14.16 -6.64 -16.45
CA ARG A 91 -14.66 -7.73 -17.30
C ARG A 91 -13.49 -8.63 -17.63
N ALA A 92 -13.22 -9.59 -16.75
CA ALA A 92 -12.29 -10.66 -17.08
C ALA A 92 -12.90 -11.53 -18.17
N LYS A 93 -12.34 -11.48 -19.38
CA LYS A 93 -12.51 -12.56 -20.36
C LYS A 93 -11.48 -13.62 -20.03
N SER A 94 -11.68 -14.35 -18.93
CA SER A 94 -10.84 -15.49 -18.59
C SER A 94 -11.58 -16.77 -18.96
N GLU A 95 -11.06 -17.49 -19.95
CA GLU A 95 -11.40 -18.91 -20.16
C GLU A 95 -10.59 -19.82 -19.21
N GLN A 96 -9.61 -19.26 -18.49
CA GLN A 96 -8.81 -20.02 -17.54
C GLN A 96 -9.59 -20.29 -16.26
N ASN A 97 -9.61 -21.55 -15.88
CA ASN A 97 -10.21 -22.02 -14.64
C ASN A 97 -9.29 -21.64 -13.47
N LEU A 98 -9.74 -20.72 -12.63
CA LEU A 98 -8.97 -20.25 -11.46
C LEU A 98 -8.56 -21.39 -10.52
N ASN A 99 -9.24 -22.54 -10.59
CA ASN A 99 -8.92 -23.73 -9.80
C ASN A 99 -7.61 -24.40 -10.21
N ASP A 100 -7.04 -24.08 -11.39
CA ASP A 100 -5.76 -24.62 -11.83
C ASP A 100 -4.56 -23.82 -11.29
N LEU A 101 -4.77 -22.58 -10.83
CA LEU A 101 -3.70 -21.71 -10.31
C LEU A 101 -2.96 -22.31 -9.09
N PRO A 102 -3.63 -22.90 -8.09
CA PRO A 102 -2.93 -23.55 -6.97
C PRO A 102 -2.07 -24.74 -7.41
N ARG A 103 -2.40 -25.37 -8.54
CA ARG A 103 -1.60 -26.47 -9.11
C ARG A 103 -0.40 -25.94 -9.88
N GLU A 104 -0.61 -24.88 -10.66
CA GLU A 104 0.44 -24.24 -11.47
C GLU A 104 1.49 -23.55 -10.59
N TYR A 105 1.05 -22.84 -9.55
CA TYR A 105 1.90 -22.07 -8.64
C TYR A 105 1.96 -22.69 -7.25
N LYS A 106 2.13 -24.02 -7.21
CA LYS A 106 2.09 -24.77 -5.95
C LYS A 106 3.07 -24.25 -4.92
N ASP A 107 4.25 -23.79 -5.34
CA ASP A 107 5.28 -23.19 -4.49
C ASP A 107 4.84 -21.91 -3.79
N ILE A 108 3.92 -21.14 -4.39
CA ILE A 108 3.35 -19.91 -3.81
C ILE A 108 2.17 -20.22 -2.89
N PHE A 109 1.38 -21.25 -3.24
CA PHE A 109 0.15 -21.63 -2.53
C PHE A 109 0.32 -22.82 -1.56
N ASP A 110 1.55 -23.30 -1.34
CA ASP A 110 1.84 -24.28 -0.28
C ASP A 110 1.85 -23.55 1.07
N ASP A 111 1.20 -24.10 2.09
CA ASP A 111 1.16 -23.53 3.44
C ASP A 111 2.49 -23.72 4.21
N LYS A 112 3.49 -24.33 3.55
CA LYS A 112 4.82 -24.51 4.12
C LYS A 112 5.61 -23.22 4.12
N LEU A 113 6.29 -22.97 5.23
CA LEU A 113 7.30 -21.93 5.31
C LEU A 113 8.52 -22.30 4.46
N VAL A 114 9.00 -21.32 3.70
CA VAL A 114 10.19 -21.45 2.85
C VAL A 114 11.16 -20.32 3.22
N GLU A 115 12.43 -20.67 3.34
CA GLU A 115 13.51 -19.72 3.63
C GLU A 115 13.83 -18.85 2.40
N ILE A 116 14.13 -17.57 2.62
CA ILE A 116 14.61 -16.66 1.58
C ILE A 116 16.12 -16.87 1.39
N SER A 117 16.48 -17.77 0.47
CA SER A 117 17.85 -18.26 0.27
C SER A 117 18.92 -17.24 -0.13
N ASN A 118 18.54 -16.01 -0.52
CA ASN A 118 19.47 -15.00 -1.04
C ASN A 118 19.42 -13.67 -0.28
N TYR A 119 18.91 -13.68 0.96
CA TYR A 119 18.80 -12.47 1.76
C TYR A 119 19.13 -12.72 3.23
N GLU A 120 20.11 -11.98 3.76
CA GLU A 120 20.46 -11.99 5.18
C GLU A 120 20.09 -10.62 5.79
N ALA A 121 19.21 -10.64 6.79
CA ALA A 121 18.84 -9.43 7.51
C ALA A 121 19.95 -9.02 8.49
N LYS A 122 20.39 -7.75 8.43
CA LYS A 122 21.41 -7.21 9.34
C LYS A 122 20.81 -6.17 10.27
N LEU A 123 20.78 -6.48 11.57
CA LEU A 123 20.33 -5.57 12.61
C LEU A 123 21.49 -4.69 13.06
N LYS A 124 21.40 -3.37 12.85
CA LYS A 124 22.43 -2.40 13.27
C LYS A 124 22.05 -1.79 14.62
N LEU A 125 22.91 -2.00 15.62
CA LEU A 125 22.77 -1.36 16.92
C LEU A 125 23.27 0.08 16.91
N ARG A 126 22.75 0.90 17.82
CA ARG A 126 23.27 2.27 18.02
C ARG A 126 24.66 2.21 18.69
N PRO A 127 25.54 3.19 18.44
CA PRO A 127 26.83 3.25 19.12
C PRO A 127 26.69 3.28 20.64
N GLY A 128 27.55 2.52 21.34
CA GLY A 128 27.61 2.50 22.81
C GLY A 128 26.55 1.62 23.51
N VAL A 129 25.71 0.91 22.76
CA VAL A 129 24.75 -0.05 23.31
C VAL A 129 25.50 -1.24 23.94
N LYS A 130 25.06 -1.66 25.14
CA LYS A 130 25.57 -2.82 25.86
C LYS A 130 24.53 -3.96 25.87
N PRO A 131 24.95 -5.23 25.89
CA PRO A 131 24.05 -6.37 26.04
C PRO A 131 23.16 -6.29 27.28
N ILE A 132 21.90 -6.69 27.11
CA ILE A 132 20.92 -6.83 28.18
C ILE A 132 20.45 -8.29 28.20
N PHE A 133 20.65 -8.94 29.35
CA PHE A 133 20.17 -10.30 29.61
C PHE A 133 19.03 -10.24 30.63
N CYS A 134 17.80 -10.30 30.14
CA CYS A 134 16.63 -10.37 31.00
C CYS A 134 16.40 -11.80 31.50
N ARG A 135 15.96 -11.93 32.76
CA ARG A 135 15.53 -13.22 33.30
C ARG A 135 14.25 -13.70 32.63
N VAL A 136 14.12 -15.02 32.51
CA VAL A 136 12.89 -15.66 32.02
C VAL A 136 11.70 -15.33 32.93
N GLN A 137 10.52 -15.14 32.33
CA GLN A 137 9.28 -14.98 33.07
C GLN A 137 8.66 -16.33 33.43
N THR A 138 7.99 -16.40 34.58
CA THR A 138 7.31 -17.63 35.00
C THR A 138 6.12 -17.92 34.09
N VAL A 139 6.12 -19.09 33.46
CA VAL A 139 4.99 -19.59 32.67
C VAL A 139 4.01 -20.31 33.60
N PRO A 140 2.70 -20.00 33.54
CA PRO A 140 1.69 -20.75 34.30
C PRO A 140 1.74 -22.24 34.00
N PHE A 141 1.61 -23.07 35.03
CA PHE A 141 1.73 -24.53 34.91
C PHE A 141 0.81 -25.12 33.82
N ALA A 142 -0.42 -24.61 33.71
CA ALA A 142 -1.40 -25.05 32.71
C ALA A 142 -0.95 -24.81 31.25
N LEU A 143 -0.07 -23.84 31.00
CA LEU A 143 0.40 -23.51 29.65
C LEU A 143 1.75 -24.14 29.31
N LYS A 144 2.44 -24.75 30.29
CA LYS A 144 3.82 -25.20 30.14
C LYS A 144 3.99 -26.17 28.96
N GLY A 145 3.16 -27.22 28.89
CA GLY A 145 3.23 -28.20 27.81
C GLY A 145 2.91 -27.60 26.44
N SER A 146 1.95 -26.66 26.36
CA SER A 146 1.63 -25.98 25.09
C SER A 146 2.75 -25.03 24.64
N VAL A 147 3.48 -24.42 25.58
CA VAL A 147 4.64 -23.59 25.28
C VAL A 147 5.80 -24.45 24.78
N GLU A 148 6.08 -25.58 25.43
CA GLU A 148 7.11 -26.53 25.00
C GLU A 148 6.85 -27.03 23.57
N ASN A 149 5.61 -27.48 23.28
CA ASN A 149 5.24 -27.92 21.94
C ASN A 149 5.40 -26.83 20.87
N GLU A 150 5.13 -25.57 21.20
CA GLU A 150 5.30 -24.46 20.25
C GLU A 150 6.78 -24.13 20.02
N ILE A 151 7.64 -24.25 21.03
CA ILE A 151 9.10 -24.12 20.86
C ILE A 151 9.61 -25.23 19.93
N ASP A 152 9.23 -26.48 20.20
CA ASP A 152 9.64 -27.64 19.38
C ASP A 152 9.18 -27.48 17.92
N ARG A 153 7.96 -27.00 17.69
CA ARG A 153 7.44 -26.71 16.35
C ARG A 153 8.29 -25.66 15.65
N LEU A 154 8.54 -24.51 16.30
CA LEU A 154 9.33 -23.42 15.73
C LEU A 154 10.77 -23.85 15.41
N GLU A 155 11.39 -24.67 16.26
CA GLU A 155 12.72 -25.22 16.01
C GLU A 155 12.71 -26.22 14.85
N SER A 156 11.71 -27.11 14.79
CA SER A 156 11.57 -28.08 13.69
C SER A 156 11.29 -27.44 12.32
N GLU A 157 10.65 -26.28 12.31
CA GLU A 157 10.39 -25.47 11.11
C GLU A 157 11.58 -24.55 10.75
N GLY A 158 12.66 -24.54 11.56
CA GLY A 158 13.84 -23.70 11.32
C GLY A 158 13.61 -22.20 11.55
N ILE A 159 12.55 -21.82 12.28
CA ILE A 159 12.23 -20.41 12.59
C ILE A 159 13.13 -19.89 13.72
N ILE A 160 13.42 -20.75 14.69
CA ILE A 160 14.35 -20.49 15.78
C ILE A 160 15.38 -21.61 15.86
N GLU A 161 16.51 -21.33 16.49
CA GLU A 161 17.54 -22.32 16.77
C GLU A 161 17.99 -22.22 18.23
N LYS A 162 18.40 -23.33 18.80
CA LYS A 162 19.02 -23.34 20.12
C LYS A 162 20.42 -22.71 20.06
N VAL A 163 20.66 -21.77 20.97
CA VAL A 163 21.97 -21.15 21.18
C VAL A 163 22.50 -21.56 22.55
N GLU A 164 23.75 -22.04 22.61
CA GLU A 164 24.36 -22.48 23.88
C GLU A 164 24.67 -21.32 24.84
N ASN A 165 25.12 -20.17 24.32
CA ASN A 165 25.44 -19.00 25.12
C ASN A 165 25.07 -17.70 24.38
N SER A 166 24.44 -16.75 25.07
CA SER A 166 24.14 -15.42 24.53
C SER A 166 24.27 -14.36 25.63
N GLU A 167 24.88 -13.22 25.31
CA GLU A 167 24.90 -12.04 26.17
C GLU A 167 23.56 -11.28 26.16
N TRP A 168 22.69 -11.59 25.18
CA TRP A 168 21.38 -11.00 24.97
C TRP A 168 20.28 -12.00 25.28
N ALA A 169 19.31 -11.60 26.08
CA ALA A 169 18.11 -12.40 26.31
C ALA A 169 16.92 -11.50 26.64
N THR A 170 15.76 -11.87 26.11
CA THR A 170 14.47 -11.25 26.42
C THR A 170 13.46 -12.33 26.82
N PRO A 171 12.57 -12.07 27.78
CA PRO A 171 11.56 -13.07 28.14
C PRO A 171 10.55 -13.26 27.02
N VAL A 172 10.03 -14.49 26.94
CA VAL A 172 8.96 -14.87 26.02
C VAL A 172 7.61 -14.79 26.76
N VAL A 173 6.60 -14.28 26.08
CA VAL A 173 5.23 -14.14 26.57
C VAL A 173 4.32 -15.07 25.75
N PRO A 174 3.72 -16.11 26.35
CA PRO A 174 2.75 -16.94 25.68
C PRO A 174 1.39 -16.24 25.58
N VAL A 175 0.83 -16.19 24.38
CA VAL A 175 -0.50 -15.64 24.10
C VAL A 175 -1.41 -16.76 23.62
N VAL A 176 -2.50 -17.00 24.35
CA VAL A 176 -3.52 -17.98 23.95
C VAL A 176 -4.39 -17.37 22.85
N LYS A 177 -4.46 -18.04 21.70
CA LYS A 177 -5.35 -17.66 20.59
C LYS A 177 -6.77 -18.17 20.83
N THR A 178 -7.71 -17.72 19.99
CA THR A 178 -9.11 -18.14 20.04
C THR A 178 -9.31 -19.65 19.79
N ASP A 179 -8.40 -20.28 19.04
CA ASP A 179 -8.38 -21.72 18.77
C ASP A 179 -7.68 -22.53 19.88
N SER A 180 -7.34 -21.90 21.01
CA SER A 180 -6.57 -22.47 22.12
C SER A 180 -5.10 -22.81 21.82
N SER A 181 -4.59 -22.51 20.62
CA SER A 181 -3.15 -22.60 20.33
C SER A 181 -2.38 -21.47 21.01
N ILE A 182 -1.07 -21.69 21.22
CA ILE A 182 -0.16 -20.69 21.78
C ILE A 182 0.54 -19.95 20.65
N ARG A 183 0.68 -18.63 20.80
CA ARG A 183 1.67 -17.82 20.08
C ARG A 183 2.71 -17.33 21.06
N LEU A 184 3.98 -17.62 20.77
CA LEU A 184 5.10 -17.10 21.54
C LEU A 184 5.48 -15.71 21.03
N CYS A 185 5.65 -14.75 21.94
CA CYS A 185 6.03 -13.38 21.61
C CYS A 185 7.21 -12.96 22.49
N ALA A 186 8.32 -12.57 21.89
CA ALA A 186 9.44 -12.00 22.62
C ALA A 186 9.12 -10.56 23.07
N ASN A 187 9.43 -10.22 24.32
CA ASN A 187 9.16 -8.89 24.87
C ASN A 187 10.35 -7.95 24.65
N TYR A 188 10.51 -7.41 23.43
CA TYR A 188 11.62 -6.48 23.14
C TYR A 188 11.48 -5.08 23.76
N SER A 189 10.40 -4.79 24.50
CA SER A 189 10.22 -3.48 25.16
C SER A 189 11.02 -3.32 26.45
N VAL A 190 11.53 -4.43 27.01
CA VAL A 190 12.31 -4.44 28.26
C VAL A 190 13.83 -4.39 28.03
N THR A 191 14.25 -4.34 26.76
CA THR A 191 15.65 -4.26 26.31
C THR A 191 15.87 -2.93 25.58
#